data_AF-A0A6S4TD16-F1
#
_entry.id   AF-A0A6S4TD16-F1
#
_cell.length_a   1.000
_cell.length_b   1.000
_cell.length_c   1.000
_cell.angle_alpha   90.00
_cell.angle_beta   90.00
_cell.angle_gamma   90.00
#
_symmetry.space_group_name_H-M   'P 1'
#
loop_
_entity.id
_entity.type
_entity.pdbx_description
1 polymer ?
#
loop_
_entity_poly.entity_id
_entity_poly.type
_entity_poly.pdbx_seq_one_letter_code
_entity_poly.pdbx_strand_id
1 'polypeptide(L)'
;MVRHIYDTYRLQQSTTFDLAELAGLIAEGMKMDRDRYGPQHPEFAADPIGVMRFGLDVIAGDPLYKDRYEAFVKPMVYGDALTWDEAFRVFEAVARQALDHIEQHELI
;
A
#
# COMPACT_ATOMS: atom_id res chain seq x y z
N MET A 1 3.63 3.28 9.85
CA MET A 1 4.20 2.85 8.55
C MET A 1 4.06 1.34 8.31
N VAL A 2 4.62 0.41 9.11
CA VAL A 2 4.38 -1.05 8.90
C VAL A 2 3.01 -1.56 9.40
N ARG A 3 2.33 -0.80 10.28
CA ARG A 3 1.04 -1.16 10.85
C ARG A 3 -0.07 -1.31 9.79
N HIS A 4 -0.05 -0.50 8.73
CA HIS A 4 -1.05 -0.55 7.68
C HIS A 4 -1.06 -1.87 6.91
N ILE A 5 0.07 -2.58 6.83
CA ILE A 5 0.15 -3.91 6.22
C ILE A 5 -0.75 -4.90 6.98
N TYR A 6 -0.73 -4.85 8.31
CA TYR A 6 -1.65 -5.65 9.14
C TYR A 6 -3.10 -5.17 9.04
N ASP A 7 -3.32 -3.86 9.06
CA ASP A 7 -4.67 -3.29 9.02
C ASP A 7 -5.38 -3.63 7.70
N THR A 8 -4.69 -3.58 6.55
CA THR A 8 -5.25 -3.98 5.25
C THR A 8 -5.71 -5.43 5.26
N TYR A 9 -4.93 -6.34 5.84
CA TYR A 9 -5.38 -7.73 5.99
C TYR A 9 -6.67 -7.81 6.80
N ARG A 10 -6.73 -7.12 7.96
CA ARG A 10 -7.91 -7.16 8.82
C ARG A 10 -9.14 -6.56 8.14
N LEU A 11 -8.98 -5.45 7.44
CA LEU A 11 -10.06 -4.81 6.69
C LEU A 11 -10.61 -5.72 5.59
N GLN A 12 -9.73 -6.39 4.83
CA GLN A 12 -10.14 -7.35 3.78
C GLN A 12 -10.94 -8.54 4.32
N GLN A 13 -10.74 -8.92 5.59
CA GLN A 13 -11.52 -9.99 6.22
C GLN A 13 -12.89 -9.50 6.74
N SER A 14 -13.00 -8.23 7.12
CA SER A 14 -14.24 -7.65 7.66
C SER A 14 -15.14 -7.00 6.61
N THR A 15 -14.59 -6.70 5.43
CA THR A 15 -15.28 -5.95 4.38
C THR A 15 -14.74 -6.36 3.03
N THR A 16 -15.63 -6.54 2.06
CA THR A 16 -15.24 -6.66 0.65
C THR A 16 -14.96 -5.26 0.12
N PHE A 17 -13.72 -4.98 -0.32
CA PHE A 17 -13.45 -3.72 -1.01
C PHE A 17 -14.07 -3.75 -2.41
N ASP A 18 -14.82 -2.71 -2.76
CA ASP A 18 -15.05 -2.39 -4.16
C ASP A 18 -13.73 -1.84 -4.73
N LEU A 19 -13.17 -2.57 -5.68
CA LEU A 19 -11.88 -2.23 -6.28
C LEU A 19 -11.93 -0.87 -6.99
N ALA A 20 -13.03 -0.54 -7.65
CA ALA A 20 -13.17 0.72 -8.37
C ALA A 20 -13.27 1.90 -7.41
N GLU A 21 -14.01 1.75 -6.31
CA GLU A 21 -14.10 2.78 -5.27
C GLU A 21 -12.75 3.00 -4.59
N LEU A 22 -12.05 1.91 -4.22
CA LEU A 22 -10.72 1.98 -3.62
C LEU A 22 -9.70 2.63 -4.55
N ALA A 23 -9.66 2.21 -5.82
CA ALA A 23 -8.78 2.78 -6.84
C ALA A 23 -9.07 4.28 -7.04
N GLY A 24 -10.34 4.68 -7.07
CA GLY A 24 -10.73 6.08 -7.15
C GLY A 24 -10.21 6.91 -5.98
N LEU A 25 -10.39 6.42 -4.74
CA LEU A 25 -9.89 7.09 -3.53
C LEU A 25 -8.36 7.23 -3.53
N ILE A 26 -7.64 6.18 -3.93
CA ILE A 26 -6.18 6.21 -4.02
C ILE A 26 -5.73 7.19 -5.09
N ALA A 27 -6.36 7.19 -6.27
CA ALA A 27 -6.02 8.11 -7.36
C ALA A 27 -6.21 9.58 -6.95
N GLU A 28 -7.30 9.92 -6.26
CA GLU A 28 -7.52 11.27 -5.74
C GLU A 28 -6.44 11.69 -4.75
N GLY A 29 -6.05 10.79 -3.83
CA GLY A 29 -4.93 11.03 -2.92
C GLY A 29 -3.61 11.27 -3.67
N MET A 30 -3.31 10.44 -4.68
CA MET A 30 -2.09 10.58 -5.49
C MET A 30 -2.08 11.89 -6.30
N LYS A 31 -3.22 12.34 -6.84
CA LYS A 31 -3.34 13.65 -7.51
C LYS A 31 -3.05 14.79 -6.54
N MET A 32 -3.65 14.75 -5.35
CA MET A 32 -3.41 15.75 -4.32
C MET A 32 -1.93 15.82 -3.93
N ASP A 33 -1.27 14.67 -3.80
CA ASP A 33 0.16 14.59 -3.49
C ASP A 33 1.03 15.09 -4.65
N ARG A 34 0.68 14.74 -5.90
CA ARG A 34 1.36 15.24 -7.10
C ARG A 34 1.28 16.77 -7.19
N ASP A 35 0.10 17.35 -6.99
CA ASP A 35 -0.11 18.78 -7.11
C ASP A 35 0.59 19.55 -5.98
N ARG A 36 0.59 18.99 -4.76
CA ARG A 36 1.14 19.65 -3.58
C ARG A 36 2.66 19.49 -3.46
N TYR A 37 3.19 18.30 -3.76
CA TYR A 37 4.57 17.93 -3.49
C TYR A 37 5.38 17.60 -4.75
N GLY A 38 4.77 17.60 -5.93
CA GLY A 38 5.45 17.33 -7.20
C GLY A 38 6.73 18.14 -7.44
N PRO A 39 6.81 19.43 -7.09
CA PRO A 39 8.07 20.19 -7.19
C PRO A 39 9.22 19.65 -6.33
N GLN A 40 8.91 18.92 -5.24
CA GLN A 40 9.90 18.30 -4.35
C GLN A 40 10.19 16.84 -4.73
N HIS A 41 9.28 16.20 -5.47
CA HIS A 41 9.38 14.81 -5.91
C HIS A 41 9.11 14.69 -7.42
N PRO A 42 10.06 15.10 -8.27
CA PRO A 42 9.88 15.10 -9.72
C PRO A 42 9.57 13.71 -10.30
N GLU A 43 10.14 12.65 -9.73
CA GLU A 43 9.90 11.27 -10.15
C GLU A 43 8.44 10.88 -9.91
N PHE A 44 7.88 11.23 -8.75
CA PHE A 44 6.48 10.98 -8.44
C PHE A 44 5.55 11.84 -9.30
N ALA A 45 5.94 13.08 -9.61
CA ALA A 45 5.14 13.94 -10.48
C ALA A 45 5.07 13.41 -11.93
N ALA A 46 6.17 12.84 -12.42
CA ALA A 46 6.28 12.29 -13.77
C ALA A 46 5.63 10.91 -13.90
N ASP A 47 5.81 10.02 -12.91
CA ASP A 47 5.27 8.66 -12.91
C ASP A 47 4.84 8.23 -11.49
N PRO A 48 3.65 8.68 -11.03
CA PRO A 48 3.14 8.35 -9.72
C PRO A 48 3.00 6.82 -9.51
N ILE A 49 2.51 6.12 -10.52
CA ILE A 49 2.22 4.67 -10.44
C ILE A 49 3.52 3.88 -10.37
N GLY A 50 4.51 4.20 -11.20
CA GLY A 50 5.82 3.57 -11.18
C GLY A 50 6.53 3.77 -9.85
N VAL A 51 6.48 4.97 -9.27
CA VAL A 51 7.05 5.24 -7.94
C VAL A 51 6.36 4.42 -6.85
N MET A 52 5.03 4.29 -6.89
CA MET A 52 4.28 3.47 -5.93
C MET A 52 4.63 1.98 -6.05
N ARG A 53 4.72 1.45 -7.27
CA ARG A 53 5.16 0.06 -7.51
C ARG A 53 6.59 -0.18 -7.04
N PHE A 54 7.50 0.75 -7.33
CA PHE A 54 8.88 0.70 -6.83
C PHE A 54 8.91 0.69 -5.29
N GLY A 55 8.11 1.52 -4.64
CA GLY A 55 7.98 1.53 -3.18
C GLY A 55 7.52 0.19 -2.62
N LEU A 56 6.56 -0.48 -3.27
CA LEU A 56 6.12 -1.82 -2.89
C LEU A 56 7.26 -2.85 -3.01
N ASP A 57 8.02 -2.80 -4.10
CA ASP A 57 9.16 -3.71 -4.33
C ASP A 57 10.27 -3.50 -3.28
N VAL A 58 10.53 -2.24 -2.88
CA VAL A 58 11.48 -1.91 -1.81
C VAL A 58 11.01 -2.49 -0.47
N ILE A 59 9.73 -2.36 -0.14
CA ILE A 59 9.18 -2.93 1.11
C ILE A 59 9.27 -4.46 1.09
N ALA A 60 9.05 -5.09 -0.06
CA ALA A 60 9.15 -6.54 -0.22
C ALA A 60 10.60 -7.06 -0.07
N GLY A 61 11.56 -6.30 -0.59
CA GLY A 61 12.97 -6.71 -0.68
C GLY A 61 13.85 -6.34 0.52
N ASP A 62 13.47 -5.35 1.32
CA ASP A 62 14.27 -4.87 2.45
C ASP A 62 13.83 -5.52 3.79
N PRO A 63 14.69 -6.35 4.43
CA PRO A 63 14.40 -7.00 5.71
C PRO A 63 14.00 -6.04 6.83
N LEU A 64 14.42 -4.77 6.75
CA LEU A 64 14.09 -3.74 7.73
C LEU A 64 12.59 -3.63 8.00
N TYR A 65 11.74 -3.79 6.97
CA TYR A 65 10.30 -3.67 7.14
C TYR A 65 9.70 -4.88 7.86
N LYS A 66 10.20 -6.09 7.56
CA LYS A 66 9.84 -7.30 8.29
C LYS A 66 10.26 -7.19 9.75
N ASP A 67 11.48 -6.78 10.04
CA ASP A 67 11.99 -6.64 11.40
C ASP A 67 11.16 -5.62 12.21
N ARG A 68 10.81 -4.49 11.58
CA ARG A 68 9.91 -3.49 12.19
C ARG A 68 8.50 -4.04 12.43
N TYR A 69 7.97 -4.83 11.50
CA TYR A 69 6.66 -5.44 11.69
C TYR A 69 6.67 -6.41 12.88
N GLU A 70 7.68 -7.27 12.97
CA GLU A 70 7.84 -8.23 14.06
C GLU A 70 8.09 -7.54 15.41
N ALA A 71 8.88 -6.46 15.43
CA ALA A 71 9.21 -5.74 16.65
C ALA A 71 8.08 -4.83 17.16
N PHE A 72 7.28 -4.23 16.27
CA PHE A 72 6.33 -3.18 16.65
C PHE A 72 4.87 -3.55 16.43
N VAL A 73 4.54 -4.36 15.42
CA VAL A 73 3.14 -4.69 15.11
C VAL A 73 2.71 -5.94 15.85
N LYS A 74 3.50 -7.01 15.74
CA LYS A 74 3.19 -8.31 16.34
C LYS A 74 2.93 -8.23 17.85
N PRO A 75 3.72 -7.50 18.67
CA PRO A 75 3.49 -7.43 20.13
C PRO A 75 2.25 -6.63 20.53
N MET A 76 1.72 -5.79 19.64
CA MET A 76 0.53 -4.97 19.90
C MET A 76 -0.78 -5.69 19.58
N VAL A 77 -0.73 -6.90 19.00
CA VAL A 77 -1.91 -7.68 18.64
C VAL A 77 -2.27 -8.62 19.78
N TYR A 78 -3.50 -8.53 20.26
CA TYR A 78 -4.05 -9.48 21.21
C TYR A 78 -4.51 -10.76 20.47
N GLY A 79 -4.05 -11.93 20.90
CA GLY A 79 -4.36 -13.22 20.28
C GLY A 79 -3.41 -13.59 19.14
N ASP A 80 -3.91 -14.32 18.15
CA ASP A 80 -3.09 -14.81 17.03
C ASP A 80 -2.69 -13.66 16.10
N ALA A 81 -1.40 -13.35 16.10
CA ALA A 81 -0.81 -12.32 15.28
C ALA A 81 -0.31 -12.89 13.95
N LEU A 82 -0.71 -12.26 12.84
CA LEU A 82 -0.28 -12.62 11.50
C LEU A 82 1.23 -12.50 11.35
N THR A 83 1.82 -13.45 10.63
CA THR A 83 3.20 -13.33 10.18
C THR A 83 3.34 -12.20 9.16
N TRP A 84 4.58 -11.72 8.98
CA TRP A 84 4.90 -10.75 7.93
C TRP A 84 4.43 -11.23 6.56
N ASP A 85 4.75 -12.48 6.19
CA ASP A 85 4.47 -13.01 4.85
C ASP A 85 2.96 -13.10 4.59
N GLU A 86 2.15 -13.45 5.59
CA GLU A 86 0.69 -13.48 5.46
C GLU A 86 0.10 -12.08 5.28
N ALA A 87 0.53 -11.13 6.12
CA ALA A 87 0.01 -9.77 6.07
C ALA A 87 0.47 -9.03 4.80
N PHE A 88 1.75 -9.14 4.46
CA PHE A 88 2.33 -8.45 3.32
C PHE A 88 1.79 -8.98 1.99
N ARG A 89 1.59 -10.30 1.85
CA ARG A 89 1.00 -10.86 0.62
C ARG A 89 -0.36 -10.25 0.29
N VAL A 90 -1.23 -10.09 1.30
CA VAL A 90 -2.56 -9.48 1.09
C VAL A 90 -2.43 -8.00 0.78
N PHE A 91 -1.60 -7.28 1.54
CA PHE A 91 -1.35 -5.85 1.30
C PHE A 91 -0.83 -5.59 -0.11
N GLU A 92 0.19 -6.33 -0.54
CA GLU A 92 0.79 -6.22 -1.86
C GLU A 92 -0.24 -6.53 -2.96
N ALA A 93 -1.02 -7.60 -2.81
CA ALA A 93 -2.05 -7.95 -3.79
C ALA A 93 -3.10 -6.84 -3.95
N VAL A 94 -3.60 -6.29 -2.83
CA VAL A 94 -4.58 -5.19 -2.86
C VAL A 94 -3.99 -3.93 -3.48
N ALA A 95 -2.76 -3.56 -3.08
CA ALA A 95 -2.10 -2.37 -3.61
C ALA A 95 -1.85 -2.49 -5.11
N ARG A 96 -1.34 -3.64 -5.59
CA ARG A 96 -1.11 -3.87 -7.02
C ARG A 96 -2.42 -3.87 -7.80
N GLN A 97 -3.47 -4.53 -7.32
CA GLN A 97 -4.78 -4.52 -7.98
C GLN A 97 -5.35 -3.11 -8.12
N ALA A 98 -5.23 -2.28 -7.08
CA ALA A 98 -5.68 -0.89 -7.14
C ALA A 98 -4.85 -0.08 -8.14
N LEU A 99 -3.51 -0.20 -8.12
CA LEU A 99 -2.63 0.49 -9.08
C LEU A 99 -2.89 0.05 -10.52
N ASP A 100 -3.09 -1.24 -10.76
CA ASP A 100 -3.45 -1.78 -12.08
C ASP A 100 -4.78 -1.21 -12.57
N HIS A 101 -5.77 -1.11 -11.67
CA HIS A 101 -7.07 -0.52 -12.00
C HIS A 101 -6.94 0.98 -12.34
N ILE A 102 -6.16 1.74 -11.58
CA ILE A 102 -5.86 3.16 -11.83
C ILE A 102 -5.21 3.34 -13.20
N GLU A 103 -4.21 2.52 -13.52
CA GLU A 103 -3.48 2.55 -14.80
C GLU A 103 -4.40 2.21 -15.98
N GLN A 104 -5.19 1.14 -15.86
CA GLN A 104 -6.09 0.67 -16.93
C GLN A 104 -7.23 1.64 -17.24
N HIS A 105 -7.64 2.46 -16.27
CA HIS A 105 -8.76 3.41 -16.40
C HIS A 105 -8.28 4.87 -16.43
N GLU A 106 -6.96 5.10 -16.54
CA GLU A 106 -6.34 6.44 -16.66
C GLU A 106 -6.82 7.42 -15.57
N LEU A 107 -6.89 6.95 -14.33
CA LEU A 107 -7.47 7.74 -13.24
C LEU A 107 -6.55 8.88 -12.76
N ILE A 108 -5.26 8.94 -13.13
CA ILE A 108 -4.27 9.95 -12.70
C ILE A 108 -3.31 10.39 -13.82
#